data_AF-A0AAW3F5H7-F1
#
_entry.id   AF-A0AAW3F5H7-F1
#
_cell.length_a   1.000
_cell.length_b   1.000
_cell.length_c   1.000
_cell.angle_alpha   90.00
_cell.angle_beta   90.00
_cell.angle_gamma   90.00
#
_symmetry.space_group_name_H-M   'P 1'
#
loop_
_entity.id
_entity.type
_entity.pdbx_description
1 polymer ?
#
loop_
_entity_poly.entity_id
_entity_poly.type
_entity_poly.pdbx_seq_one_letter_code
_entity_poly.pdbx_strand_id
1 'polypeptide(L)'
;MSACDENAGKPVQDSAVSAEPTGRSDLYRPVSDLVGVGRIGAALARALARHASSGAIARSNGDRDADTLSDATLRRAQPGPDLDSQPDLVFLLIASAEPRALQLGENVGAARRAIGLRTVAIVMHGAAADRETVQRATAGLAAVVDAIVVTPEFPHLSVLESLLQIYRTATRGDPGGSRKVAMPAGSEFLDVRGVFTAGRRGVLGVGFAAGPERIFQATRDAIEATSEMSLSTASGILVIVSGAETLRLGEVASALYQVHARTRGDTEAVLASHYDDRMGGLVRVTVVAAI
;
A
#
# COMPACT_ATOMS: atom_id res chain seq x y z
N MET A 1 -7.90 -52.55 59.17
CA MET A 1 -6.62 -53.11 59.69
C MET A 1 -5.70 -53.20 58.49
N SER A 2 -4.60 -52.47 58.31
CA SER A 2 -3.83 -51.58 59.20
C SER A 2 -3.23 -50.46 58.34
N ALA A 3 -3.10 -49.28 58.94
CA ALA A 3 -2.39 -48.12 58.41
C ALA A 3 -0.94 -48.06 58.95
N CYS A 4 -0.24 -46.97 58.59
CA CYS A 4 1.05 -46.44 59.09
C CYS A 4 2.27 -46.96 58.31
N ASP A 5 3.24 -46.17 57.83
CA ASP A 5 3.68 -44.78 58.07
C ASP A 5 4.66 -44.43 56.89
N GLU A 6 5.15 -43.24 56.55
CA GLU A 6 5.26 -41.94 57.21
C GLU A 6 5.59 -40.87 56.14
N ASN A 7 5.62 -39.62 56.60
CA ASN A 7 5.52 -38.35 55.90
C ASN A 7 6.89 -37.72 55.52
N ALA A 8 6.79 -36.68 54.67
CA ALA A 8 7.60 -35.45 54.62
C ALA A 8 8.88 -35.38 53.76
N GLY A 9 8.91 -34.37 52.87
CA GLY A 9 10.14 -33.67 52.48
C GLY A 9 10.32 -33.31 51.00
N LYS A 10 9.61 -32.30 50.49
CA LYS A 10 10.03 -31.46 49.33
C LYS A 10 10.84 -30.25 49.90
N PRO A 11 11.61 -29.40 49.15
CA PRO A 11 11.83 -29.36 47.69
C PRO A 11 13.22 -28.80 47.16
N VAL A 12 13.33 -28.73 45.80
CA VAL A 12 14.11 -27.86 44.86
C VAL A 12 15.67 -27.75 44.84
N GLN A 13 16.28 -28.05 43.67
CA GLN A 13 17.04 -27.15 42.74
C GLN A 13 18.07 -27.97 41.94
N ASP A 14 17.87 -28.21 40.63
CA ASP A 14 18.09 -27.34 39.46
C ASP A 14 19.53 -27.46 38.90
N SER A 15 19.67 -28.16 37.76
CA SER A 15 20.79 -27.98 36.83
C SER A 15 20.41 -28.48 35.43
N ALA A 16 19.94 -27.52 34.63
CA ALA A 16 20.07 -27.36 33.19
C ALA A 16 20.52 -28.59 32.36
N VAL A 17 19.55 -29.21 31.68
CA VAL A 17 19.79 -29.94 30.43
C VAL A 17 19.54 -28.98 29.27
N SER A 18 20.61 -28.70 28.52
CA SER A 18 20.60 -27.95 27.26
C SER A 18 19.60 -28.56 26.27
N ALA A 19 18.57 -27.80 25.91
CA ALA A 19 17.69 -28.12 24.80
C ALA A 19 18.25 -27.44 23.53
N GLU A 20 18.69 -28.25 22.57
CA GLU A 20 18.85 -27.83 21.18
C GLU A 20 17.48 -27.39 20.63
N PRO A 21 17.36 -26.25 19.93
CA PRO A 21 16.12 -25.89 19.27
C PRO A 21 16.06 -26.57 17.90
N THR A 22 15.48 -27.77 17.86
CA THR A 22 15.01 -28.42 16.64
C THR A 22 13.94 -27.59 15.94
N GLY A 23 14.17 -27.32 14.65
CA GLY A 23 13.12 -27.15 13.64
C GLY A 23 12.32 -25.84 13.70
N ARG A 24 12.96 -24.72 13.31
CA ARG A 24 12.18 -23.56 12.84
C ARG A 24 11.53 -23.93 11.50
N SER A 25 10.21 -23.89 11.49
CA SER A 25 9.37 -24.04 10.30
C SER A 25 9.79 -23.06 9.20
N ASP A 26 10.30 -23.60 8.09
CA ASP A 26 10.51 -22.93 6.80
C ASP A 26 9.19 -22.52 6.10
N LEU A 27 8.12 -22.32 6.86
CA LEU A 27 6.80 -21.95 6.35
C LEU A 27 6.65 -20.43 6.44
N TYR A 28 6.47 -19.82 5.26
CA TYR A 28 6.16 -18.42 5.01
C TYR A 28 7.37 -17.46 4.94
N ARG A 29 7.99 -17.42 3.76
CA ARG A 29 8.87 -16.32 3.36
C ARG A 29 7.97 -15.26 2.71
N PRO A 30 7.69 -14.11 3.36
CA PRO A 30 6.85 -13.08 2.74
C PRO A 30 7.54 -12.59 1.47
N VAL A 31 6.95 -12.88 0.31
CA VAL A 31 7.38 -12.30 -0.97
C VAL A 31 7.11 -10.81 -0.87
N SER A 32 8.16 -9.98 -0.93
CA SER A 32 8.04 -8.54 -0.79
C SER A 32 7.22 -7.97 -1.96
N ASP A 33 6.03 -7.48 -1.66
CA ASP A 33 5.13 -6.76 -2.56
C ASP A 33 5.63 -5.33 -2.88
N LEU A 34 6.84 -4.96 -2.47
CA LEU A 34 7.42 -3.62 -2.65
C LEU A 34 8.84 -3.72 -3.24
N VAL A 35 9.06 -3.08 -4.38
CA VAL A 35 10.35 -3.04 -5.08
C VAL A 35 10.81 -1.59 -5.24
N GLY A 36 11.95 -1.25 -4.63
CA GLY A 36 12.62 0.02 -4.90
C GLY A 36 13.50 -0.08 -6.14
N VAL A 37 13.31 0.83 -7.10
CA VAL A 37 14.04 0.87 -8.37
C VAL A 37 14.93 2.12 -8.41
N GLY A 38 16.17 1.98 -8.87
CA GLY A 38 17.15 3.07 -8.83
C GLY A 38 17.66 3.36 -7.41
N ARG A 39 18.46 4.42 -7.27
CA ARG A 39 19.10 4.76 -5.99
C ARG A 39 18.07 5.29 -4.99
N ILE A 40 17.21 6.20 -5.44
CA ILE A 40 16.24 6.87 -4.57
C ILE A 40 15.13 5.90 -4.18
N GLY A 41 14.56 5.18 -5.15
CA GLY A 41 13.54 4.16 -4.91
C GLY A 41 14.02 3.06 -3.96
N ALA A 42 15.24 2.54 -4.16
CA ALA A 42 15.82 1.56 -3.25
C ALA A 42 16.03 2.15 -1.84
N ALA A 43 16.58 3.36 -1.71
CA ALA A 43 16.77 3.98 -0.41
C ALA A 43 15.45 4.16 0.36
N LEU A 44 14.40 4.57 -0.34
CA LEU A 44 13.06 4.76 0.23
C LEU A 44 12.42 3.43 0.64
N ALA A 45 12.51 2.39 -0.19
CA ALA A 45 12.04 1.05 0.15
C ALA A 45 12.71 0.53 1.43
N ARG A 46 14.02 0.77 1.57
CA ARG A 46 14.77 0.41 2.79
C ARG A 46 14.32 1.20 4.00
N ALA A 47 14.05 2.50 3.83
CA ALA A 47 13.58 3.36 4.91
C ALA A 47 12.19 2.93 5.38
N LEU A 48 11.26 2.66 4.46
CA LEU A 48 9.93 2.11 4.76
C LEU A 48 10.01 0.78 5.48
N ALA A 49 10.87 -0.14 5.02
CA ALA A 49 11.03 -1.44 5.67
C ALA A 49 11.52 -1.35 7.13
N ARG A 50 12.23 -0.27 7.49
CA ARG A 50 12.63 0.02 8.88
C ARG A 50 11.54 0.77 9.67
N HIS A 51 10.68 1.50 8.98
CA HIS A 51 9.63 2.33 9.57
C HIS A 51 8.35 1.53 9.86
N ALA A 52 7.99 0.61 8.97
CA ALA A 52 6.75 -0.15 9.06
C ALA A 52 6.74 -1.05 10.31
N SER A 53 5.70 -0.91 11.12
CA SER A 53 5.50 -1.64 12.37
C SER A 53 5.06 -3.11 12.16
N SER A 54 4.73 -3.49 10.92
CA SER A 54 4.26 -4.82 10.55
C SER A 54 5.32 -5.54 9.71
N GLY A 55 5.74 -6.74 10.14
CA GLY A 55 6.74 -7.60 9.49
C GLY A 55 6.42 -8.09 8.08
N ALA A 56 5.49 -7.44 7.37
CA ALA A 56 5.12 -7.70 5.98
C ALA A 56 6.09 -7.09 4.95
N ILE A 57 6.99 -6.18 5.36
CA ILE A 57 7.99 -5.58 4.47
C ILE A 57 9.34 -6.26 4.71
N ALA A 58 9.52 -7.45 4.13
CA ALA A 58 10.79 -8.15 4.21
C ALA A 58 11.87 -7.51 3.31
N ARG A 59 13.08 -7.50 3.86
CA ARG A 59 14.30 -6.91 3.30
C ARG A 59 14.64 -7.44 1.91
N SER A 60 14.59 -6.56 0.91
CA SER A 60 15.43 -6.65 -0.28
C SER A 60 16.47 -5.53 -0.24
N ASN A 61 17.36 -5.57 0.75
CA ASN A 61 18.58 -4.77 0.71
C ASN A 61 19.56 -5.43 -0.26
N GLY A 62 19.66 -4.89 -1.48
CA GLY A 62 20.93 -4.87 -2.18
C GLY A 62 21.73 -3.71 -1.61
N ASP A 63 22.58 -3.98 -0.63
CA ASP A 63 23.71 -3.11 -0.29
C ASP A 63 24.90 -3.63 -1.09
N ARG A 64 25.28 -2.89 -2.14
CA ARG A 64 26.66 -2.64 -2.61
C ARG A 64 26.79 -2.08 -4.02
N ASP A 65 25.74 -2.11 -4.84
CA ASP A 65 25.85 -1.58 -6.20
C ASP A 65 24.65 -0.67 -6.53
N ALA A 66 24.75 0.59 -6.13
CA ALA A 66 23.86 1.64 -6.65
C ALA A 66 24.04 1.87 -8.17
N ASP A 67 25.02 1.21 -8.80
CA ASP A 67 25.37 1.32 -10.21
C ASP A 67 25.14 0.07 -11.06
N THR A 68 24.67 -1.07 -10.51
CA THR A 68 24.22 -2.18 -11.35
C THR A 68 22.73 -2.39 -11.25
N LEU A 69 22.06 -1.92 -12.30
CA LEU A 69 20.97 -2.61 -13.00
C LEU A 69 21.34 -4.08 -13.25
N SER A 70 21.50 -4.89 -12.21
CA SER A 70 21.94 -6.26 -12.39
C SER A 70 20.78 -7.14 -12.78
N ASP A 71 21.05 -8.12 -13.66
CA ASP A 71 20.19 -9.27 -13.93
C ASP A 71 19.62 -9.91 -12.65
N ALA A 72 20.24 -9.70 -11.48
CA ALA A 72 19.71 -10.14 -10.20
C ALA A 72 18.44 -9.38 -9.78
N THR A 73 18.32 -8.08 -10.04
CA THR A 73 17.08 -7.31 -9.79
C THR A 73 15.98 -7.76 -10.75
N LEU A 74 16.32 -7.99 -12.02
CA LEU A 74 15.40 -8.55 -13.01
C LEU A 74 14.99 -9.99 -12.65
N ARG A 75 15.91 -10.86 -12.23
CA ARG A 75 15.65 -12.25 -11.79
C ARG A 75 14.87 -12.35 -10.48
N ARG A 76 14.98 -11.35 -9.59
CA ARG A 76 14.21 -11.27 -8.32
C ARG A 76 12.87 -10.58 -8.50
N ALA A 77 12.75 -9.70 -9.50
CA ALA A 77 11.49 -9.13 -9.93
C ALA A 77 10.69 -10.09 -10.82
N GLN A 78 11.38 -11.01 -11.50
CA GLN A 78 10.82 -12.20 -12.13
C GLN A 78 10.16 -13.08 -11.06
N PRO A 79 9.03 -13.71 -11.39
CA PRO A 79 8.32 -14.56 -10.45
C PRO A 79 9.20 -15.74 -10.03
N GLY A 80 9.20 -16.04 -8.73
CA GLY A 80 9.66 -17.35 -8.26
C GLY A 80 8.84 -18.50 -8.89
N PRO A 81 9.35 -19.73 -8.84
CA PRO A 81 8.72 -20.91 -9.47
C PRO A 81 7.36 -21.29 -8.85
N ASP A 82 7.06 -20.78 -7.66
CA ASP A 82 5.79 -20.98 -6.97
C ASP A 82 4.86 -19.80 -7.25
N LEU A 83 3.94 -19.97 -8.20
CA LEU A 83 2.98 -18.96 -8.62
C LEU A 83 1.86 -18.73 -7.60
N ASP A 84 1.57 -19.74 -6.76
CA ASP A 84 0.47 -19.70 -5.78
C ASP A 84 0.84 -18.88 -4.52
N SER A 85 2.14 -18.65 -4.29
CA SER A 85 2.68 -17.89 -3.14
C SER A 85 3.03 -16.42 -3.46
N GLN A 86 2.70 -15.92 -4.65
CA GLN A 86 3.06 -14.55 -5.08
C GLN A 86 2.05 -13.51 -4.58
N PRO A 87 2.49 -12.26 -4.32
CA PRO A 87 1.57 -11.20 -3.99
C PRO A 87 0.76 -10.81 -5.23
N ASP A 88 -0.57 -10.72 -5.09
CA ASP A 88 -1.50 -10.32 -6.16
C ASP A 88 -1.23 -8.89 -6.69
N LEU A 89 -0.44 -8.10 -5.97
CA LEU A 89 -0.08 -6.72 -6.27
C LEU A 89 1.38 -6.46 -5.89
N VAL A 90 2.09 -5.72 -6.75
CA VAL A 90 3.43 -5.23 -6.47
C VAL A 90 3.53 -3.72 -6.65
N PHE A 91 4.25 -3.08 -5.74
CA PHE A 91 4.59 -1.67 -5.78
C PHE A 91 5.99 -1.46 -6.35
N LEU A 92 6.13 -0.51 -7.27
CA LEU A 92 7.42 0.00 -7.71
C LEU A 92 7.65 1.39 -7.13
N LEU A 93 8.71 1.60 -6.36
CA LEU A 93 9.13 2.94 -5.94
C LEU A 93 10.20 3.43 -6.90
N ILE A 94 9.92 4.50 -7.64
CA ILE A 94 10.80 5.00 -8.70
C ILE A 94 10.89 6.52 -8.60
N ALA A 95 12.09 7.08 -8.69
CA ALA A 95 12.24 8.52 -8.88
C ALA A 95 12.25 8.86 -10.37
N SER A 96 11.41 9.82 -10.77
CA SER A 96 11.35 10.28 -12.16
C SER A 96 12.65 10.93 -12.65
N ALA A 97 13.43 11.49 -11.71
CA ALA A 97 14.73 12.08 -11.99
C ALA A 97 15.82 11.05 -12.34
N GLU A 98 15.51 9.75 -12.29
CA GLU A 98 16.42 8.65 -12.64
C GLU A 98 15.94 7.94 -13.94
N PRO A 99 16.29 8.40 -15.15
CA PRO A 99 15.80 7.81 -16.41
C PRO A 99 16.07 6.31 -16.55
N ARG A 100 17.22 5.84 -16.06
CA ARG A 100 17.55 4.41 -16.02
C ARG A 100 16.64 3.62 -15.07
N ALA A 101 16.18 4.24 -13.98
CA ALA A 101 15.25 3.61 -13.05
C ALA A 101 13.85 3.50 -13.65
N LEU A 102 13.40 4.49 -14.42
CA LEU A 102 12.15 4.43 -15.18
C LEU A 102 12.18 3.28 -16.18
N GLN A 103 13.25 3.18 -16.98
CA GLN A 103 13.41 2.08 -17.94
C GLN A 103 13.49 0.70 -17.27
N LEU A 104 14.11 0.59 -16.10
CA LEU A 104 14.09 -0.66 -15.33
C LEU A 104 12.69 -0.96 -14.78
N GLY A 105 11.98 0.06 -14.30
CA GLY A 105 10.60 -0.06 -13.85
C GLY A 105 9.69 -0.57 -14.97
N GLU A 106 9.91 -0.10 -16.20
CA GLU A 106 9.20 -0.58 -17.39
C GLU A 106 9.41 -2.07 -17.62
N ASN A 107 10.68 -2.52 -17.61
CA ASN A 107 11.01 -3.94 -17.78
C ASN A 107 10.38 -4.81 -16.69
N VAL A 108 10.39 -4.34 -15.44
CA VAL A 108 9.79 -5.03 -14.30
C VAL A 108 8.26 -5.08 -14.43
N GLY A 109 7.62 -3.97 -14.81
CA GLY A 109 6.19 -3.90 -15.03
C GLY A 109 5.75 -4.83 -16.15
N ALA A 110 6.45 -4.81 -17.29
CA ALA A 110 6.18 -5.68 -18.43
C ALA A 110 6.28 -7.16 -18.06
N ALA A 111 7.35 -7.56 -17.36
CA ALA A 111 7.56 -8.93 -16.92
C ALA A 111 6.45 -9.42 -15.97
N ARG A 112 5.97 -8.57 -15.06
CA ARG A 112 4.90 -8.90 -14.12
C ARG A 112 3.53 -8.92 -14.75
N ARG A 113 3.26 -8.00 -15.68
CA ARG A 113 2.03 -8.01 -16.46
C ARG A 113 1.88 -9.29 -17.27
N ALA A 114 2.98 -9.78 -17.87
CA ALA A 114 2.99 -11.00 -18.67
C ALA A 114 2.55 -12.27 -17.91
N ILE A 115 2.65 -12.26 -16.58
CA ILE A 115 2.28 -13.38 -15.69
C ILE A 115 1.01 -13.08 -14.88
N GLY A 116 0.29 -12.01 -15.20
CA GLY A 116 -0.97 -11.66 -14.55
C GLY A 116 -0.85 -10.99 -13.19
N LEU A 117 0.35 -10.55 -12.77
CA LEU A 117 0.52 -9.78 -11.54
C LEU A 117 0.24 -8.31 -11.76
N ARG A 118 -0.43 -7.69 -10.79
CA ARG A 118 -0.73 -6.26 -10.85
C ARG A 118 0.43 -5.42 -10.36
N THR A 119 0.62 -4.27 -10.98
CA THR A 119 1.73 -3.37 -10.67
C THR A 119 1.25 -1.94 -10.47
N VAL A 120 1.57 -1.35 -9.32
CA VAL A 120 1.36 0.08 -9.01
C VAL A 120 2.72 0.75 -8.90
N ALA A 121 3.00 1.71 -9.77
CA ALA A 121 4.20 2.53 -9.70
C ALA A 121 3.96 3.78 -8.86
N ILE A 122 4.65 3.88 -7.73
CA ILE A 122 4.76 5.12 -6.96
C ILE A 122 5.96 5.89 -7.50
N VAL A 123 5.67 7.00 -8.18
CA VAL A 123 6.67 7.83 -8.84
C VAL A 123 6.94 9.08 -8.02
N MET A 124 8.12 9.16 -7.42
CA MET A 124 8.58 10.38 -6.75
C MET A 124 9.01 11.39 -7.82
N HIS A 125 8.37 12.55 -7.84
CA HIS A 125 8.68 13.63 -8.78
C HIS A 125 8.75 14.97 -8.05
N GLY A 126 9.69 15.84 -8.45
CA GLY A 126 9.81 17.20 -7.92
C GLY A 126 8.52 18.01 -8.05
N ALA A 127 8.26 18.87 -7.07
CA ALA A 127 7.04 19.69 -7.02
C ALA A 127 6.96 20.73 -8.17
N ALA A 128 8.08 21.10 -8.77
CA ALA A 128 8.14 22.14 -9.81
C ALA A 128 7.68 21.67 -11.21
N ALA A 129 7.58 20.36 -11.45
CA ALA A 129 7.20 19.85 -12.76
C ALA A 129 5.68 19.90 -12.96
N ASP A 130 5.23 20.38 -14.11
CA ASP A 130 3.82 20.28 -14.49
C ASP A 130 3.41 18.83 -14.77
N ARG A 131 2.09 18.59 -14.83
CA ARG A 131 1.52 17.26 -15.07
C ARG A 131 2.00 16.66 -16.39
N GLU A 132 2.10 17.45 -17.45
CA GLU A 132 2.50 16.99 -18.78
C GLU A 132 3.93 16.47 -18.79
N THR A 133 4.84 17.15 -18.08
CA THR A 133 6.24 16.74 -17.93
C THR A 133 6.34 15.42 -17.20
N VAL A 134 5.57 15.23 -16.12
CA VAL A 134 5.55 13.95 -15.39
C VAL A 134 4.98 12.83 -16.27
N GLN A 135 3.88 13.08 -16.99
CA GLN A 135 3.28 12.09 -17.88
C GLN A 135 4.22 11.69 -19.02
N ARG A 136 4.92 12.66 -19.61
CA ARG A 136 5.92 12.40 -20.65
C ARG A 136 7.08 11.56 -20.11
N ALA A 137 7.58 11.88 -18.93
CA ALA A 137 8.66 11.13 -18.29
C ALA A 137 8.24 9.69 -17.91
N THR A 138 6.96 9.46 -17.65
CA THR A 138 6.42 8.17 -17.21
C THR A 138 5.66 7.41 -18.29
N ALA A 139 5.68 7.88 -19.54
CA ALA A 139 4.87 7.33 -20.63
C ALA A 139 5.16 5.85 -20.92
N GLY A 140 6.43 5.44 -20.91
CA GLY A 140 6.80 4.04 -21.08
C GLY A 140 6.29 3.17 -19.94
N LEU A 141 6.41 3.66 -18.70
CA LEU A 141 5.90 2.98 -17.50
C LEU A 141 4.38 2.83 -17.54
N ALA A 142 3.65 3.86 -17.97
CA ALA A 142 2.20 3.85 -18.07
C ALA A 142 1.67 2.77 -19.03
N ALA A 143 2.46 2.37 -20.02
CA ALA A 143 2.07 1.31 -20.95
C ALA A 143 2.12 -0.10 -20.35
N VAL A 144 2.83 -0.29 -19.22
CA VAL A 144 3.14 -1.62 -18.67
C VAL A 144 2.67 -1.84 -17.24
N VAL A 145 2.33 -0.78 -16.50
CA VAL A 145 1.79 -0.86 -15.13
C VAL A 145 0.29 -0.62 -15.10
N ASP A 146 -0.36 -1.00 -14.00
CA ASP A 146 -1.80 -0.80 -13.82
C ASP A 146 -2.11 0.57 -13.22
N ALA A 147 -1.23 1.15 -12.41
CA ALA A 147 -1.41 2.52 -11.92
C ALA A 147 -0.08 3.23 -11.72
N ILE A 148 -0.10 4.56 -11.89
CA ILE A 148 0.96 5.49 -11.55
C ILE A 148 0.42 6.46 -10.52
N VAL A 149 1.07 6.50 -9.36
CA VAL A 149 0.80 7.47 -8.31
C VAL A 149 2.00 8.37 -8.15
N VAL A 150 1.84 9.65 -8.47
CA VAL A 150 2.91 10.64 -8.38
C VAL A 150 2.90 11.25 -6.99
N THR A 151 4.00 11.10 -6.26
CA THR A 151 4.20 11.67 -4.94
C THR A 151 5.25 12.77 -4.98
N PRO A 152 5.35 13.61 -3.93
CA PRO A 152 6.49 14.51 -3.79
C PRO A 152 7.81 13.74 -3.88
N GLU A 153 8.90 14.43 -4.23
CA GLU A 153 10.23 13.81 -4.37
C GLU A 153 10.69 13.11 -3.07
N PHE A 154 10.35 13.71 -1.93
CA PHE A 154 10.69 13.21 -0.59
C PHE A 154 9.42 13.13 0.27
N PRO A 155 8.54 12.14 0.03
CA PRO A 155 7.32 12.00 0.81
C PRO A 155 7.66 11.55 2.24
N HIS A 156 6.91 12.01 3.23
CA HIS A 156 7.08 11.50 4.59
C HIS A 156 6.71 10.00 4.64
N LEU A 157 7.52 9.19 5.35
CA LEU A 157 7.37 7.73 5.34
C LEU A 157 6.00 7.26 5.81
N SER A 158 5.42 7.90 6.83
CA SER A 158 4.08 7.56 7.33
C SER A 158 2.97 7.86 6.31
N VAL A 159 3.12 8.92 5.50
CA VAL A 159 2.16 9.23 4.43
C VAL A 159 2.27 8.20 3.31
N LEU A 160 3.51 7.86 2.93
CA LEU A 160 3.77 6.83 1.93
C LEU A 160 3.28 5.44 2.37
N GLU A 161 3.49 5.07 3.63
CA GLU A 161 2.95 3.82 4.18
C GLU A 161 1.41 3.79 4.13
N SER A 162 0.75 4.91 4.46
CA SER A 162 -0.70 5.03 4.33
C SER A 162 -1.16 4.86 2.89
N LEU A 163 -0.46 5.46 1.93
CA LEU A 163 -0.73 5.31 0.51
C LEU A 163 -0.61 3.84 0.07
N LEU A 164 0.50 3.17 0.39
CA LEU A 164 0.68 1.74 0.09
C LEU A 164 -0.42 0.90 0.73
N GLN A 165 -0.83 1.25 1.95
CA GLN A 165 -1.88 0.55 2.66
C GLN A 165 -3.24 0.69 1.98
N ILE A 166 -3.59 1.83 1.36
CA ILE A 166 -4.82 1.97 0.55
C ILE A 166 -4.87 0.91 -0.54
N TYR A 167 -3.79 0.79 -1.32
CA TYR A 167 -3.74 -0.14 -2.44
C TYR A 167 -3.75 -1.60 -1.95
N ARG A 168 -3.11 -1.89 -0.81
CA ARG A 168 -3.17 -3.21 -0.16
C ARG A 168 -4.57 -3.54 0.35
N THR A 169 -5.23 -2.64 1.08
CA THR A 169 -6.61 -2.83 1.52
C THR A 169 -7.58 -2.88 0.35
N ALA A 170 -7.19 -2.31 -0.79
CA ALA A 170 -7.96 -2.40 -2.00
C ALA A 170 -7.88 -3.78 -2.69
N THR A 171 -6.77 -4.50 -2.55
CA THR A 171 -6.64 -5.90 -3.01
C THR A 171 -7.19 -6.93 -2.03
N ARG A 172 -7.13 -6.62 -0.73
CA ARG A 172 -7.77 -7.42 0.32
C ARG A 172 -9.27 -7.22 0.19
N GLY A 173 -10.02 -8.32 0.26
CA GLY A 173 -11.45 -8.31 -0.02
C GLY A 173 -12.29 -7.43 0.89
N ASP A 174 -13.60 -7.46 0.68
CA ASP A 174 -14.58 -6.86 1.57
C ASP A 174 -14.55 -7.47 3.00
N PRO A 175 -15.21 -6.85 3.99
CA PRO A 175 -15.28 -7.36 5.37
C PRO A 175 -15.91 -8.76 5.55
N GLY A 176 -16.27 -9.45 4.46
CA GLY A 176 -16.82 -10.82 4.44
C GLY A 176 -15.83 -11.90 3.97
N GLY A 177 -14.62 -11.54 3.57
CA GLY A 177 -13.50 -12.48 3.34
C GLY A 177 -13.57 -13.35 2.07
N SER A 178 -14.66 -13.32 1.31
CA SER A 178 -14.87 -14.24 0.18
C SER A 178 -14.56 -13.65 -1.20
N ARG A 179 -14.45 -12.32 -1.35
CA ARG A 179 -14.23 -11.71 -2.68
C ARG A 179 -13.01 -10.80 -2.65
N LYS A 180 -11.90 -11.27 -3.23
CA LYS A 180 -10.76 -10.39 -3.57
C LYS A 180 -11.33 -9.22 -4.39
N VAL A 181 -11.10 -8.00 -3.95
CA VAL A 181 -11.50 -6.79 -4.68
C VAL A 181 -10.44 -6.54 -5.75
N ALA A 182 -10.86 -6.19 -6.96
CA ALA A 182 -9.96 -5.75 -8.01
C ALA A 182 -9.52 -4.34 -7.67
N MET A 183 -8.23 -4.09 -7.78
CA MET A 183 -7.83 -2.76 -8.21
C MET A 183 -8.50 -2.47 -9.57
N PRO A 184 -8.80 -1.21 -9.89
CA PRO A 184 -9.29 -0.84 -11.22
C PRO A 184 -8.41 -1.48 -12.30
N ALA A 185 -9.05 -2.00 -13.34
CA ALA A 185 -8.34 -2.42 -14.53
C ALA A 185 -8.10 -1.18 -15.40
N GLY A 186 -6.83 -0.81 -15.61
CA GLY A 186 -6.44 0.28 -16.51
C GLY A 186 -5.49 1.29 -15.86
N SER A 187 -4.62 1.90 -16.67
CA SER A 187 -3.59 2.87 -16.27
C SER A 187 -4.18 4.09 -15.55
N GLU A 188 -4.28 4.05 -14.23
CA GLU A 188 -4.62 5.23 -13.43
C GLU A 188 -3.40 6.15 -13.32
N PHE A 189 -3.60 7.46 -13.50
CA PHE A 189 -2.56 8.46 -13.21
C PHE A 189 -3.07 9.40 -12.14
N LEU A 190 -2.54 9.25 -10.93
CA LEU A 190 -2.96 10.01 -9.75
C LEU A 190 -1.82 10.90 -9.27
N ASP A 191 -1.98 12.22 -9.36
CA ASP A 191 -1.01 13.17 -8.84
C ASP A 191 -1.43 13.64 -7.44
N VAL A 192 -0.69 13.21 -6.42
CA VAL A 192 -0.94 13.57 -5.01
C VAL A 192 0.16 14.48 -4.45
N ARG A 193 0.98 15.09 -5.31
CA ARG A 193 2.10 15.94 -4.89
C ARG A 193 1.64 17.08 -3.99
N GLY A 194 0.65 17.86 -4.42
CA GLY A 194 0.18 19.01 -3.64
C GLY A 194 -0.33 18.60 -2.26
N VAL A 195 -1.24 17.61 -2.23
CA VAL A 195 -1.83 17.02 -1.01
C VAL A 195 -0.78 16.55 0.01
N PHE A 196 0.29 15.90 -0.43
CA PHE A 196 1.24 15.22 0.47
C PHE A 196 2.55 15.97 0.70
N THR A 197 2.75 17.16 0.11
CA THR A 197 4.00 17.91 0.25
C THR A 197 4.24 18.39 1.69
N ALA A 198 3.20 18.86 2.38
CA ALA A 198 3.31 19.38 3.75
C ALA A 198 3.05 18.32 4.84
N GLY A 199 2.53 17.15 4.47
CA GLY A 199 2.16 16.09 5.40
C GLY A 199 3.35 15.44 6.09
N ARG A 200 3.30 15.36 7.41
CA ARG A 200 4.28 14.70 8.27
C ARG A 200 3.76 13.40 8.87
N ARG A 201 2.47 13.13 8.77
CA ARG A 201 1.87 11.86 9.16
C ARG A 201 0.67 11.56 8.28
N GLY A 202 0.56 10.30 7.87
CA GLY A 202 -0.63 9.80 7.18
C GLY A 202 -1.56 9.14 8.18
N VAL A 203 -2.86 9.41 8.05
CA VAL A 203 -3.92 8.65 8.72
C VAL A 203 -4.87 8.11 7.66
N LEU A 204 -5.16 6.82 7.74
CA LEU A 204 -6.02 6.10 6.80
C LEU A 204 -7.32 5.72 7.50
N GLY A 205 -8.44 6.05 6.87
CA GLY A 205 -9.76 5.52 7.22
C GLY A 205 -10.41 4.84 6.03
N VAL A 206 -11.11 3.73 6.29
CA VAL A 206 -11.81 2.95 5.28
C VAL A 206 -13.21 2.65 5.77
N GLY A 207 -14.21 2.84 4.92
CA GLY A 207 -15.60 2.50 5.19
C GLY A 207 -16.21 1.71 4.04
N PHE A 208 -17.16 0.85 4.37
CA PHE A 208 -17.85 -0.03 3.42
C PHE A 208 -19.35 0.02 3.68
N ALA A 209 -20.15 0.05 2.61
CA ALA A 209 -21.59 -0.06 2.75
C ALA A 209 -22.25 -0.51 1.45
N ALA A 210 -23.48 -1.00 1.57
CA ALA A 210 -24.34 -1.41 0.46
C ALA A 210 -25.76 -0.84 0.66
N GLY A 211 -26.58 -0.88 -0.40
CA GLY A 211 -27.96 -0.38 -0.38
C GLY A 211 -28.14 1.07 -0.85
N PRO A 212 -29.29 1.70 -0.57
CA PRO A 212 -29.63 3.04 -1.09
C PRO A 212 -28.73 4.17 -0.53
N GLU A 213 -28.43 4.14 0.77
CA GLU A 213 -27.62 5.15 1.48
C GLU A 213 -26.13 4.74 1.60
N ARG A 214 -25.69 3.84 0.71
CA ARG A 214 -24.36 3.22 0.80
C ARG A 214 -23.22 4.23 0.80
N ILE A 215 -23.31 5.29 -0.01
CA ILE A 215 -22.23 6.27 -0.08
C ILE A 215 -22.11 7.09 1.20
N PHE A 216 -23.23 7.49 1.80
CA PHE A 216 -23.27 8.24 3.05
C PHE A 216 -22.73 7.40 4.20
N GLN A 217 -23.18 6.15 4.28
CA GLN A 217 -22.75 5.20 5.30
C GLN A 217 -21.24 4.91 5.20
N ALA A 218 -20.76 4.52 4.02
CA ALA A 218 -19.34 4.23 3.80
C ALA A 218 -18.45 5.45 4.05
N THR A 219 -18.90 6.65 3.67
CA THR A 219 -18.12 7.87 3.91
C THR A 219 -18.04 8.20 5.40
N ARG A 220 -19.14 8.06 6.13
CA ARG A 220 -19.17 8.27 7.58
C ARG A 220 -18.21 7.33 8.30
N ASP A 221 -18.25 6.04 7.97
CA ASP A 221 -17.38 5.03 8.59
C ASP A 221 -15.90 5.33 8.31
N ALA A 222 -15.57 5.78 7.08
CA ALA A 222 -14.20 6.18 6.73
C ALA A 222 -13.72 7.41 7.51
N ILE A 223 -14.60 8.39 7.73
CA ILE A 223 -14.32 9.59 8.52
C ILE A 223 -14.07 9.22 9.98
N GLU A 224 -14.94 8.39 10.57
CA GLU A 224 -14.80 7.92 11.95
C GLU A 224 -13.48 7.17 12.14
N ALA A 225 -13.12 6.29 11.19
CA ALA A 225 -11.85 5.57 11.21
C ALA A 225 -10.61 6.48 11.09
N THR A 226 -10.72 7.63 10.41
CA THR A 226 -9.65 8.63 10.28
C THR A 226 -9.54 9.54 11.51
N SER A 227 -10.62 9.67 12.29
CA SER A 227 -10.89 10.72 13.29
C SER A 227 -11.11 12.12 12.69
N GLU A 228 -12.18 12.79 13.13
CA GLU A 228 -12.50 14.17 12.72
C GLU A 228 -11.38 15.16 13.09
N MET A 229 -10.64 14.88 14.17
CA MET A 229 -9.49 15.71 14.57
C MET A 229 -8.36 15.66 13.53
N SER A 230 -8.14 14.50 12.91
CA SER A 230 -7.15 14.37 11.83
C SER A 230 -7.57 15.14 10.59
N LEU A 231 -8.85 15.09 10.20
CA LEU A 231 -9.37 15.80 9.02
C LEU A 231 -9.31 17.32 9.18
N SER A 232 -9.68 17.83 10.35
CA SER A 232 -9.63 19.27 10.64
C SER A 232 -8.23 19.84 10.71
N THR A 233 -7.20 18.99 10.86
CA THR A 233 -5.79 19.38 10.89
C THR A 233 -5.02 19.04 9.62
N ALA A 234 -5.66 18.36 8.66
CA ALA A 234 -5.03 17.90 7.44
C ALA A 234 -4.55 19.05 6.55
N SER A 235 -3.30 18.96 6.12
CA SER A 235 -2.72 19.77 5.06
C SER A 235 -3.24 19.36 3.67
N GLY A 236 -3.62 18.09 3.52
CA GLY A 236 -4.28 17.58 2.33
C GLY A 236 -5.02 16.27 2.58
N ILE A 237 -6.05 16.01 1.76
CA ILE A 237 -6.81 14.76 1.76
C ILE A 237 -6.81 14.06 0.39
N LEU A 238 -6.72 12.73 0.40
CA LEU A 238 -6.99 11.86 -0.74
C LEU A 238 -8.24 11.04 -0.43
N VAL A 239 -9.26 11.14 -1.29
CA VAL A 239 -10.50 10.35 -1.21
C VAL A 239 -10.56 9.41 -2.40
N ILE A 240 -10.65 8.11 -2.14
CA ILE A 240 -10.82 7.08 -3.17
C ILE A 240 -12.16 6.40 -2.95
N VAL A 241 -13.04 6.47 -3.96
CA VAL A 241 -14.34 5.81 -3.94
C VAL A 241 -14.30 4.60 -4.87
N SER A 242 -14.44 3.39 -4.34
CA SER A 242 -14.49 2.15 -5.12
C SER A 242 -15.90 1.59 -5.21
N GLY A 243 -16.32 1.11 -6.37
CA GLY A 243 -17.62 0.43 -6.58
C GLY A 243 -17.73 -0.23 -7.97
N ALA A 244 -18.81 -0.97 -8.21
CA ALA A 244 -19.10 -1.57 -9.52
C ALA A 244 -19.76 -0.57 -10.49
N GLU A 245 -20.30 -1.05 -11.62
CA GLU A 245 -21.04 -0.23 -12.61
C GLU A 245 -22.17 0.61 -12.06
N THR A 246 -22.71 0.22 -10.91
CA THR A 246 -23.77 0.96 -10.26
C THR A 246 -23.28 2.25 -9.58
N LEU A 247 -21.96 2.49 -9.48
CA LEU A 247 -21.38 3.68 -8.86
C LEU A 247 -21.61 4.92 -9.73
N ARG A 248 -22.34 5.89 -9.19
CA ARG A 248 -22.72 7.11 -9.91
C ARG A 248 -21.81 8.28 -9.55
N LEU A 249 -21.61 9.19 -10.51
CA LEU A 249 -20.84 10.44 -10.27
C LEU A 249 -21.37 11.24 -9.08
N GLY A 250 -22.70 11.30 -8.90
CA GLY A 250 -23.32 11.99 -7.76
C GLY A 250 -22.95 11.39 -6.40
N GLU A 251 -22.73 10.08 -6.33
CA GLU A 251 -22.24 9.42 -5.13
C GLU A 251 -20.78 9.80 -4.86
N VAL A 252 -19.93 9.67 -5.88
CA VAL A 252 -18.50 10.02 -5.78
C VAL A 252 -18.33 11.47 -5.33
N ALA A 253 -19.08 12.40 -5.92
CA ALA A 253 -19.09 13.80 -5.53
C ALA A 253 -19.59 14.01 -4.08
N SER A 254 -20.66 13.31 -3.69
CA SER A 254 -21.19 13.37 -2.31
C SER A 254 -20.15 12.94 -1.28
N ALA A 255 -19.40 11.87 -1.53
CA ALA A 255 -18.33 11.43 -0.64
C ALA A 255 -17.25 12.52 -0.47
N LEU A 256 -16.81 13.14 -1.57
CA LEU A 256 -15.84 14.24 -1.51
C LEU A 256 -16.36 15.41 -0.67
N TYR A 257 -17.60 15.86 -0.91
CA TYR A 257 -18.18 16.97 -0.14
C TYR A 257 -18.28 16.67 1.35
N GLN A 258 -18.67 15.44 1.72
CA GLN A 258 -18.80 15.04 3.12
C GLN A 258 -17.45 15.02 3.86
N VAL A 259 -16.38 14.57 3.19
CA VAL A 259 -15.03 14.58 3.77
C VAL A 259 -14.50 16.02 3.83
N HIS A 260 -14.62 16.79 2.75
CA HIS A 260 -14.14 18.16 2.68
C HIS A 260 -14.86 19.11 3.66
N ALA A 261 -16.13 18.85 3.97
CA ALA A 261 -16.87 19.59 5.00
C ALA A 261 -16.26 19.46 6.42
N ARG A 262 -15.35 18.51 6.63
CA ARG A 262 -14.63 18.30 7.90
C ARG A 262 -13.18 18.78 7.86
N THR A 263 -12.72 19.32 6.74
CA THR A 263 -11.39 19.90 6.60
C THR A 263 -11.43 21.42 6.73
N ARG A 264 -10.27 22.07 6.67
CA ARG A 264 -10.20 23.54 6.54
C ARG A 264 -10.50 23.94 5.10
N GLY A 265 -10.95 25.17 4.90
CA GLY A 265 -11.34 25.68 3.57
C GLY A 265 -10.18 25.83 2.58
N ASP A 266 -8.95 25.78 3.06
CA ASP A 266 -7.70 25.82 2.28
C ASP A 266 -7.05 24.43 2.09
N THR A 267 -7.65 23.36 2.60
CA THR A 267 -7.12 22.00 2.49
C THR A 267 -7.23 21.50 1.04
N GLU A 268 -6.10 21.12 0.45
CA GLU A 268 -6.08 20.51 -0.88
C GLU A 268 -6.71 19.11 -0.85
N ALA A 269 -7.55 18.81 -1.83
CA ALA A 269 -8.26 17.54 -1.91
C ALA A 269 -8.10 16.89 -3.29
N VAL A 270 -7.68 15.63 -3.31
CA VAL A 270 -7.67 14.79 -4.52
C VAL A 270 -8.75 13.74 -4.39
N LEU A 271 -9.57 13.61 -5.44
CA LEU A 271 -10.60 12.60 -5.57
C LEU A 271 -10.20 11.60 -6.66
N ALA A 272 -10.24 10.32 -6.33
CA ALA A 272 -10.13 9.22 -7.28
C ALA A 272 -11.36 8.30 -7.17
N SER A 273 -11.69 7.65 -8.28
CA SER A 273 -12.78 6.67 -8.33
C SER A 273 -12.27 5.40 -8.98
N HIS A 274 -12.50 4.27 -8.32
CA HIS A 274 -11.99 2.97 -8.70
C HIS A 274 -13.17 2.08 -9.10
N TYR A 275 -13.13 1.52 -10.29
CA TYR A 275 -14.17 0.64 -10.78
C TYR A 275 -13.81 -0.83 -10.55
N ASP A 276 -14.69 -1.57 -9.88
CA ASP A 276 -14.59 -3.02 -9.71
C ASP A 276 -15.96 -3.69 -9.74
N ASP A 277 -16.27 -4.38 -10.85
CA ASP A 277 -17.49 -5.18 -11.02
C ASP A 277 -17.71 -6.20 -9.91
N ARG A 278 -16.63 -6.62 -9.24
CA ARG A 278 -16.71 -7.57 -8.16
C ARG A 278 -17.38 -7.01 -6.91
N MET A 279 -17.48 -5.70 -6.78
CA MET A 279 -18.14 -5.09 -5.62
C MET A 279 -19.67 -5.22 -5.67
N GLY A 280 -20.27 -5.47 -6.84
CA GLY A 280 -21.73 -5.53 -6.98
C GLY A 280 -22.40 -4.27 -6.42
N GLY A 281 -23.28 -4.42 -5.43
CA GLY A 281 -23.95 -3.28 -4.77
C GLY A 281 -23.15 -2.61 -3.63
N LEU A 282 -21.93 -3.06 -3.37
CA LEU A 282 -21.06 -2.51 -2.34
C LEU A 282 -20.29 -1.29 -2.87
N VAL A 283 -20.11 -0.28 -2.01
CA VAL A 283 -19.10 0.77 -2.18
C VAL A 283 -18.12 0.75 -1.03
N ARG A 284 -16.90 1.15 -1.34
CA ARG A 284 -15.84 1.42 -0.38
C ARG A 284 -15.42 2.87 -0.52
N VAL A 285 -15.34 3.59 0.59
CA VAL A 285 -14.74 4.92 0.65
C VAL A 285 -13.46 4.81 1.45
N THR A 286 -12.35 5.25 0.88
CA THR A 286 -11.05 5.30 1.55
C THR A 286 -10.58 6.74 1.62
N VAL A 287 -10.19 7.18 2.80
CA VAL A 287 -9.71 8.54 3.06
C VAL A 287 -8.30 8.45 3.61
N VAL A 288 -7.38 9.22 3.02
CA VAL A 288 -6.06 9.47 3.61
C VAL A 288 -5.92 10.95 3.93
N ALA A 289 -5.69 11.24 5.19
CA ALA A 289 -5.38 12.57 5.69
C ALA A 289 -3.86 12.70 5.90
N ALA A 290 -3.28 13.74 5.29
CA ALA A 290 -1.90 14.13 5.50
C ALA A 290 -1.86 15.29 6.48
N ILE A 291 -1.41 15.03 7.71
CA ILE A 291 -1.34 15.98 8.83
C ILE A 291 0.11 16.38 9.16
#